data_AF-A0AAJ5TWV1-F1
#
_entry.id   AF-A0AAJ5TWV1-F1
#
_cell.length_a   1.000
_cell.length_b   1.000
_cell.length_c   1.000
_cell.angle_alpha   90.00
_cell.angle_beta   90.00
_cell.angle_gamma   90.00
#
_symmetry.space_group_name_H-M   'P 1'
#
loop_
_entity.id
_entity.type
_entity.pdbx_description
1 polymer ?
#
loop_
_entity_poly.entity_id
_entity_poly.type
_entity_poly.pdbx_seq_one_letter_code
_entity_poly.pdbx_strand_id
1 'polypeptide(L)'
;MKYKKFSFSLLEEIEKKKIEKETINIKNLNLKNKKNNEQLKLLIDYQKEYLNKIHKKMMSGIDICQWQNYNDFISILQKIIKENINTIKKNEKIVKESLKLWSKNQIKLKVWQHLNTINQKKTLKIKKIQEEIINETFCQLHFLKTGYLL
;
A
#
# COMPACT_ATOMS: atom_id res chain seq x y z
N MET A 1 -15.86 29.59 -17.48
CA MET A 1 -15.79 28.34 -16.68
C MET A 1 -14.88 28.56 -15.47
N LYS A 2 -15.43 28.65 -14.26
CA LYS A 2 -14.62 28.75 -13.03
C LYS A 2 -14.05 27.36 -12.73
N TYR A 3 -12.87 27.05 -13.25
CA TYR A 3 -12.16 25.83 -12.87
C TYR A 3 -11.99 25.83 -11.35
N LYS A 4 -12.63 24.86 -10.70
CA LYS A 4 -12.50 24.61 -9.27
C LYS A 4 -11.01 24.37 -9.02
N LYS A 5 -10.30 25.41 -8.58
CA LYS A 5 -8.84 25.40 -8.38
C LYS A 5 -8.57 24.42 -7.25
N PHE A 6 -8.39 23.14 -7.57
CA PHE A 6 -8.08 22.11 -6.59
C PHE A 6 -6.82 22.55 -5.84
N SER A 7 -6.95 22.77 -4.53
CA SER A 7 -5.81 23.16 -3.71
C SER A 7 -4.79 22.02 -3.72
N PHE A 8 -3.50 22.34 -3.90
CA PHE A 8 -2.42 21.34 -3.81
C PHE A 8 -2.45 20.60 -2.47
N SER A 9 -2.95 21.23 -1.41
CA SER A 9 -3.17 20.58 -0.10
C SER A 9 -4.18 19.43 -0.16
N LEU A 10 -5.24 19.56 -0.96
CA LEU A 10 -6.24 18.49 -1.13
C LEU A 10 -5.65 17.32 -1.93
N LEU A 11 -4.85 17.61 -2.96
CA LEU A 11 -4.14 16.57 -3.73
C LEU A 11 -3.11 15.83 -2.86
N GLU A 12 -2.40 16.54 -2.01
CA GLU A 12 -1.49 15.98 -1.01
C GLU A 12 -2.24 15.04 -0.04
N GLU A 13 -3.39 15.47 0.49
CA GLU A 13 -4.20 14.66 1.42
C GLU A 13 -4.76 13.40 0.75
N ILE A 14 -5.26 13.51 -0.48
CA ILE A 14 -5.73 12.36 -1.27
C ILE A 14 -4.60 11.35 -1.48
N GLU A 15 -3.38 11.83 -1.79
CA GLU A 15 -2.23 10.96 -2.01
C GLU A 15 -1.77 10.28 -0.71
N LYS A 16 -1.79 10.99 0.44
CA LYS A 16 -1.55 10.40 1.77
C LYS A 16 -2.49 9.24 2.07
N LYS A 17 -3.80 9.45 1.88
CA LYS A 17 -4.82 8.40 2.10
C LYS A 17 -4.61 7.18 1.20
N LYS A 18 -4.17 7.38 -0.04
CA LYS A 18 -3.83 6.26 -0.95
C LYS A 18 -2.64 5.45 -0.45
N ILE A 19 -1.57 6.13 -0.04
CA ILE A 19 -0.37 5.50 0.52
C ILE A 19 -0.71 4.70 1.77
N GLU A 20 -1.52 5.25 2.68
CA GLU A 20 -1.97 4.56 3.90
C GLU A 20 -2.73 3.28 3.55
N LYS A 21 -3.73 3.38 2.67
CA LYS A 21 -4.52 2.23 2.21
C LYS A 21 -3.65 1.15 1.58
N GLU A 22 -2.70 1.53 0.74
CA GLU A 22 -1.77 0.60 0.10
C GLU A 22 -0.82 -0.04 1.10
N THR A 23 -0.35 0.71 2.10
CA THR A 23 0.51 0.20 3.17
C THR A 23 -0.21 -0.89 3.97
N ILE A 24 -1.47 -0.65 4.34
CA ILE A 24 -2.33 -1.64 5.01
C ILE A 24 -2.52 -2.87 4.12
N ASN A 25 -2.79 -2.68 2.82
CA ASN A 25 -2.95 -3.78 1.88
C ASN A 25 -1.68 -4.64 1.76
N ILE A 26 -0.52 -4.02 1.60
CA ILE A 26 0.77 -4.72 1.53
C ILE A 26 1.03 -5.52 2.82
N LYS A 27 0.75 -4.93 3.99
CA LYS A 27 0.87 -5.61 5.28
C LYS A 27 -0.02 -6.85 5.34
N ASN A 28 -1.29 -6.72 4.95
CA ASN A 28 -2.25 -7.84 4.94
C ASN A 28 -1.83 -8.94 3.98
N LEU A 29 -1.35 -8.59 2.79
CA LEU A 29 -0.82 -9.55 1.81
C LEU A 29 0.40 -10.30 2.36
N ASN A 30 1.33 -9.60 3.01
CA ASN A 30 2.50 -10.23 3.61
C ASN A 30 2.12 -11.19 4.75
N LEU A 31 1.17 -10.81 5.61
CA LEU A 31 0.65 -11.69 6.66
C LEU A 31 -0.01 -12.94 6.07
N LYS A 32 -0.83 -12.78 5.03
CA LYS A 32 -1.43 -13.92 4.32
C LYS A 32 -0.38 -14.82 3.69
N ASN A 33 0.66 -14.24 3.08
CA ASN A 33 1.73 -15.02 2.45
C ASN A 33 2.54 -15.81 3.49
N LYS A 34 2.81 -15.21 4.66
CA LYS A 34 3.45 -15.89 5.79
C LYS A 34 2.64 -17.11 6.24
N LYS A 35 1.33 -16.94 6.45
CA LYS A 35 0.43 -18.05 6.82
C LYS A 35 0.41 -19.15 5.77
N ASN A 36 0.36 -18.80 4.48
CA ASN A 36 0.39 -19.78 3.40
C ASN A 36 1.71 -20.56 3.36
N ASN A 37 2.85 -19.89 3.60
CA ASN A 37 4.16 -20.55 3.69
C ASN A 37 4.26 -21.49 4.89
N GLU A 38 3.73 -21.09 6.05
CA GLU A 38 3.64 -21.96 7.23
C GLU A 38 2.78 -23.19 6.95
N GLN A 39 1.61 -23.01 6.33
CA GLN A 39 0.74 -24.11 5.91
C GLN A 39 1.43 -25.03 4.89
N LEU A 40 2.16 -24.47 3.92
CA LEU A 40 2.91 -25.26 2.94
C LEU A 40 3.97 -26.11 3.62
N LYS A 41 4.71 -25.55 4.59
CA LYS A 41 5.71 -26.29 5.37
C LYS A 41 5.06 -27.48 6.10
N LEU A 42 3.95 -27.22 6.81
CA LEU A 42 3.19 -28.28 7.50
C LEU A 42 2.73 -29.38 6.56
N LEU A 43 2.22 -29.04 5.37
CA LEU A 43 1.78 -30.02 4.38
C LEU A 43 2.93 -30.88 3.84
N ILE A 44 4.10 -30.27 3.62
CA ILE A 44 5.31 -30.99 3.17
C ILE A 44 5.83 -31.93 4.27
N ASP A 45 5.88 -31.46 5.51
CA ASP A 45 6.34 -32.27 6.64
C ASP A 45 5.38 -33.44 6.88
N TYR A 46 4.07 -33.17 6.88
CA TYR A 46 3.04 -34.19 6.97
C TYR A 46 3.11 -35.20 5.81
N GLN A 47 3.37 -34.74 4.58
CA GLN A 47 3.56 -35.63 3.44
C GLN A 47 4.73 -36.60 3.71
N LYS A 48 5.88 -36.10 4.17
CA LYS A 48 7.04 -36.94 4.47
C LYS A 48 6.74 -37.98 5.56
N GLU A 49 6.10 -37.56 6.65
CA GLU A 49 5.70 -38.46 7.73
C GLU A 49 4.75 -39.55 7.23
N TYR A 50 3.79 -39.17 6.39
CA TYR A 50 2.81 -40.09 5.81
C TYR A 50 3.48 -41.12 4.88
N LEU A 51 4.41 -40.69 4.02
CA LEU A 51 5.22 -41.57 3.18
C LEU A 51 6.03 -42.57 4.03
N ASN A 52 6.69 -42.09 5.08
CA ASN A 52 7.47 -42.93 5.99
C ASN A 52 6.60 -43.97 6.71
N LYS A 53 5.41 -43.57 7.17
CA LYS A 53 4.45 -44.47 7.82
C LYS A 53 4.00 -45.59 6.89
N ILE A 54 3.76 -45.26 5.62
CA ILE A 54 3.31 -46.23 4.63
C ILE A 54 4.43 -47.15 4.19
N HIS A 55 5.64 -46.63 3.99
CA HIS A 55 6.81 -47.46 3.72
C HIS A 55 7.02 -48.51 4.82
N LYS A 56 6.92 -48.13 6.10
CA LYS A 56 6.98 -49.07 7.23
C LYS A 56 5.85 -50.11 7.19
N LYS A 57 4.63 -49.72 6.86
CA LYS A 57 3.50 -50.65 6.71
C LYS A 57 3.66 -51.60 5.52
N MET A 58 4.22 -51.12 4.40
CA MET A 58 4.50 -51.96 3.23
C MET A 58 5.50 -53.06 3.55
N MET A 59 6.52 -52.78 4.36
CA MET A 59 7.47 -53.80 4.83
C MET A 59 6.81 -54.92 5.64
N SER A 60 5.69 -54.65 6.33
CA SER A 60 4.90 -55.65 7.06
C SER A 60 3.82 -56.33 6.21
N GLY A 61 3.70 -55.99 4.93
CA GLY A 61 2.58 -56.37 4.08
C GLY A 61 1.37 -55.45 4.29
N ILE A 62 0.75 -55.02 3.18
CA ILE A 62 -0.49 -54.22 3.22
C ILE A 62 -1.55 -54.86 2.34
N ASP A 63 -2.81 -54.69 2.75
CA ASP A 63 -3.96 -55.03 1.91
C ASP A 63 -4.13 -54.04 0.76
N ILE A 64 -4.74 -54.48 -0.35
CA ILE A 64 -4.92 -53.68 -1.56
C ILE A 64 -5.81 -52.47 -1.32
N CYS A 65 -6.82 -52.57 -0.44
CA CYS A 65 -7.65 -51.44 -0.06
C CYS A 65 -6.84 -50.37 0.67
N GLN A 66 -5.89 -50.77 1.52
CA GLN A 66 -5.01 -49.83 2.23
C GLN A 66 -4.03 -49.14 1.26
N TRP A 67 -3.55 -49.87 0.25
CA TRP A 67 -2.73 -49.31 -0.82
C TRP A 67 -3.47 -48.29 -1.69
N GLN A 68 -4.71 -48.59 -2.07
CA GLN A 68 -5.56 -47.66 -2.82
C GLN A 68 -5.84 -46.39 -2.03
N ASN A 69 -6.29 -46.52 -0.78
CA ASN A 69 -6.55 -45.39 0.11
C ASN A 69 -5.32 -44.47 0.26
N TYR A 70 -4.12 -45.07 0.32
CA TYR A 70 -2.86 -44.34 0.35
C TYR A 70 -2.64 -43.51 -0.93
N ASN A 71 -2.79 -44.14 -2.10
CA ASN A 71 -2.58 -43.49 -3.39
C ASN A 71 -3.59 -42.36 -3.64
N ASP A 72 -4.84 -42.56 -3.23
CA ASP A 72 -5.87 -41.52 -3.34
C ASP A 72 -5.54 -40.32 -2.45
N PHE A 73 -5.17 -40.59 -1.20
CA PHE A 73 -4.84 -39.54 -0.25
C PHE A 73 -3.58 -38.77 -0.65
N ILE A 74 -2.50 -39.44 -1.07
CA ILE A 74 -1.27 -38.76 -1.50
C ILE A 74 -1.51 -37.91 -2.75
N SER A 75 -2.35 -38.35 -3.69
CA SER A 75 -2.73 -37.59 -4.87
C SER A 75 -3.46 -36.30 -4.51
N ILE A 76 -4.44 -36.38 -3.60
CA ILE A 76 -5.16 -35.20 -3.07
C ILE A 76 -4.19 -34.27 -2.35
N LEU A 77 -3.31 -34.79 -1.49
CA LEU A 77 -2.34 -33.99 -0.75
C LEU A 77 -1.38 -33.26 -1.69
N GLN A 78 -0.88 -33.92 -2.74
CA GLN A 78 -0.04 -33.31 -3.76
C GLN A 78 -0.76 -32.19 -4.52
N LYS A 79 -2.05 -32.38 -4.83
CA LYS A 79 -2.87 -31.33 -5.45
C LYS A 79 -2.98 -30.10 -4.56
N ILE A 80 -3.28 -30.28 -3.28
CA ILE A 80 -3.38 -29.20 -2.29
C ILE A 80 -2.04 -28.46 -2.15
N ILE A 81 -0.92 -29.19 -2.06
CA ILE A 81 0.43 -28.60 -2.01
C ILE A 81 0.69 -27.73 -3.24
N LYS A 82 0.39 -28.25 -4.44
CA LYS A 82 0.56 -27.53 -5.70
C LYS A 82 -0.29 -26.26 -5.75
N GLU A 83 -1.54 -26.32 -5.31
CA GLU A 83 -2.43 -25.16 -5.23
C GLU A 83 -1.92 -24.10 -4.24
N ASN A 84 -1.38 -24.52 -3.10
CA ASN A 84 -0.80 -23.61 -2.12
C ASN A 84 0.45 -22.92 -2.68
N ILE A 85 1.36 -23.66 -3.32
CA ILE A 85 2.53 -23.10 -4.02
C ILE A 85 2.12 -22.06 -5.07
N ASN A 86 1.11 -22.37 -5.88
CA ASN A 86 0.61 -21.44 -6.89
C ASN A 86 0.02 -20.17 -6.26
N THR A 87 -0.68 -20.32 -5.14
CA THR A 87 -1.23 -19.19 -4.38
C THR A 87 -0.12 -18.30 -3.82
N ILE A 88 0.93 -18.88 -3.26
CA ILE A 88 2.12 -18.14 -2.77
C ILE A 88 2.76 -17.35 -3.92
N LYS A 89 3.03 -18.00 -5.05
CA LYS A 89 3.59 -17.34 -6.25
C LYS A 89 2.72 -16.19 -6.75
N LYS A 90 1.39 -16.36 -6.74
CA LYS A 90 0.44 -15.30 -7.11
C LYS A 90 0.50 -14.13 -6.13
N ASN A 91 0.49 -14.40 -4.83
CA ASN A 91 0.58 -13.38 -3.80
C ASN A 91 1.89 -12.58 -3.89
N GLU A 92 3.02 -13.26 -4.14
CA GLU A 92 4.31 -12.60 -4.33
C GLU A 92 4.32 -11.62 -5.51
N LYS A 93 3.67 -11.98 -6.62
CA LYS A 93 3.49 -11.07 -7.77
C LYS A 93 2.67 -9.84 -7.37
N ILE A 94 1.54 -10.05 -6.70
CA ILE A 94 0.65 -8.96 -6.25
C ILE A 94 1.39 -8.03 -5.27
N VAL A 95 2.18 -8.58 -4.34
CA VAL A 95 3.00 -7.78 -3.41
C VAL A 95 4.03 -6.94 -4.17
N LYS A 96 4.74 -7.53 -5.14
CA LYS A 96 5.70 -6.79 -5.98
C LYS A 96 5.05 -5.64 -6.75
N GLU A 97 3.87 -5.87 -7.32
CA GLU A 97 3.10 -4.83 -8.03
C GLU A 97 2.62 -3.73 -7.07
N SER A 98 2.12 -4.12 -5.90
CA SER A 98 1.66 -3.19 -4.86
C SER A 98 2.80 -2.31 -4.35
N LEU A 99 4.01 -2.87 -4.15
CA LEU A 99 5.19 -2.10 -3.76
C LEU A 99 5.61 -1.08 -4.84
N LYS A 100 5.53 -1.45 -6.11
CA LYS A 100 5.80 -0.52 -7.22
C LYS A 100 4.80 0.64 -7.22
N LEU A 101 3.51 0.36 -7.03
CA LEU A 101 2.47 1.37 -6.95
C LEU A 101 2.67 2.30 -5.75
N TRP A 102 2.92 1.72 -4.58
CA TRP A 102 3.21 2.45 -3.35
C TRP A 102 4.41 3.40 -3.53
N SER A 103 5.49 2.92 -4.15
CA SER A 103 6.66 3.74 -4.45
C SER A 103 6.33 4.91 -5.39
N LYS A 104 5.49 4.70 -6.41
CA LYS A 104 5.04 5.78 -7.30
C LYS A 104 4.23 6.83 -6.56
N ASN A 105 3.32 6.40 -5.69
CA ASN A 105 2.49 7.30 -4.89
C ASN A 105 3.33 8.11 -3.90
N GLN A 106 4.37 7.51 -3.31
CA GLN A 106 5.34 8.22 -2.47
C GLN A 106 6.07 9.34 -3.22
N ILE A 107 6.52 9.08 -4.46
CA ILE A 107 7.13 10.12 -5.31
C ILE A 107 6.12 11.24 -5.58
N LYS A 108 4.88 10.88 -5.93
CA LYS A 108 3.82 11.83 -6.21
C LYS A 108 3.45 12.69 -5.00
N LEU A 109 3.46 12.11 -3.80
CA LEU A 109 3.27 12.85 -2.55
C LEU A 109 4.33 13.92 -2.37
N LYS A 110 5.61 13.60 -2.59
CA LYS A 110 6.71 14.57 -2.52
C LYS A 110 6.53 15.72 -3.50
N VAL A 111 6.06 15.42 -4.72
CA VAL A 111 5.74 16.45 -5.72
C VAL A 111 4.64 17.38 -5.22
N TRP A 112 3.55 16.84 -4.66
CA TRP A 112 2.49 17.67 -4.11
C TRP A 112 2.93 18.53 -2.93
N GLN A 113 3.71 17.97 -2.02
CA GLN A 113 4.30 18.72 -0.90
C GLN A 113 5.14 19.90 -1.40
N HIS A 114 6.01 19.66 -2.39
CA HIS A 114 6.83 20.70 -2.98
C HIS A 114 5.99 21.82 -3.63
N LEU A 115 4.99 21.45 -4.43
CA LEU A 115 4.08 22.41 -5.07
C LEU A 115 3.27 23.19 -4.03
N ASN A 116 2.83 22.55 -2.96
CA ASN A 116 2.11 23.18 -1.87
C ASN A 116 2.99 24.22 -1.16
N THR A 117 4.25 23.89 -0.86
CA THR A 117 5.23 24.83 -0.29
C THR A 117 5.47 26.04 -1.20
N ILE A 118 5.64 25.81 -2.51
CA ILE A 118 5.82 26.92 -3.48
C ILE A 118 4.58 27.82 -3.49
N ASN A 119 3.39 27.21 -3.51
CA ASN A 119 2.14 27.97 -3.54
C ASN A 119 1.95 28.79 -2.26
N GLN A 120 2.22 28.21 -1.09
CA GLN A 120 2.17 28.93 0.19
C GLN A 120 3.12 30.13 0.21
N LYS A 121 4.36 29.97 -0.26
CA LYS A 121 5.33 31.07 -0.38
C LYS A 121 4.82 32.17 -1.30
N LYS A 122 4.23 31.82 -2.45
CA LYS A 122 3.63 32.80 -3.38
C LYS A 122 2.45 33.54 -2.75
N THR A 123 1.55 32.82 -2.08
CA THR A 123 0.40 33.43 -1.40
C THR A 123 0.85 34.38 -0.29
N LEU A 124 1.85 34.02 0.50
CA LEU A 124 2.41 34.89 1.54
C LEU A 124 3.02 36.17 0.95
N LYS A 125 3.77 36.06 -0.15
CA LYS A 125 4.32 37.24 -0.85
C LYS A 125 3.22 38.17 -1.36
N ILE A 126 2.17 37.63 -1.96
CA ILE A 126 1.03 38.41 -2.45
C ILE A 126 0.34 39.13 -1.29
N LYS A 127 0.11 38.45 -0.16
CA LYS A 127 -0.49 39.05 1.03
C LYS A 127 0.34 40.21 1.58
N LYS A 128 1.66 40.03 1.69
CA LYS A 128 2.57 41.11 2.13
C LYS A 128 2.49 42.34 1.24
N ILE A 129 2.54 42.15 -0.08
CA ILE A 129 2.40 43.25 -1.04
C ILE A 129 1.04 43.94 -0.90
N GLN A 130 -0.04 43.18 -0.69
CA GLN A 130 -1.37 43.76 -0.46
C GLN A 130 -1.45 44.56 0.84
N GLU A 131 -0.85 44.06 1.93
CA GLU A 131 -0.76 44.76 3.22
C GLU A 131 0.04 46.07 3.09
N GLU A 132 1.17 46.05 2.37
CA GLU A 132 2.00 47.23 2.09
C GLU A 132 1.20 48.30 1.33
N ILE A 133 0.49 47.92 0.24
CA ILE A 133 -0.36 48.83 -0.54
C ILE A 133 -1.47 49.43 0.33
N ILE A 134 -2.13 48.62 1.16
CA ILE A 134 -3.20 49.08 2.07
C ILE A 134 -2.64 50.07 3.10
N ASN A 135 -1.44 49.82 3.63
CA ASN A 135 -0.82 50.71 4.59
C ASN A 135 -0.41 52.04 3.96
N GLU A 136 0.21 52.02 2.78
CA GLU A 136 0.57 53.22 2.03
C GLU A 136 -0.66 54.08 1.72
N THR A 137 -1.72 53.46 1.21
CA THR A 137 -2.99 54.15 0.92
C THR A 137 -3.64 54.73 2.18
N PHE A 138 -3.60 54.02 3.31
CA PHE A 138 -4.07 54.54 4.58
C PHE A 138 -3.27 55.78 5.03
N CYS A 139 -1.93 55.73 4.97
CA CYS A 139 -1.08 56.86 5.31
C CYS A 139 -1.36 58.09 4.43
N GLN A 140 -1.54 57.90 3.11
CA GLN A 140 -1.88 58.99 2.18
C GLN A 140 -3.24 59.62 2.52
N LEU A 141 -4.27 58.82 2.78
CA LEU A 141 -5.59 59.33 3.17
C LEU A 141 -5.57 60.06 4.51
N HIS A 142 -4.81 59.55 5.48
CA HIS A 142 -4.63 60.20 6.77
C HIS A 142 -3.96 61.56 6.61
N PHE A 143 -2.86 61.63 5.85
CA PHE A 143 -2.14 62.86 5.56
C PHE A 143 -3.05 63.90 4.90
N LEU A 144 -3.86 63.50 3.91
CA LEU A 144 -4.84 64.38 3.28
C LEU A 144 -5.86 64.91 4.30
N LYS A 145 -6.40 64.07 5.19
CA LYS A 145 -7.34 64.53 6.22
C LYS A 145 -6.73 65.53 7.22
N THR A 146 -5.48 65.33 7.63
CA THR A 146 -4.81 66.23 8.57
C THR A 146 -4.28 67.51 7.92
N GLY A 147 -3.92 67.46 6.63
CA GLY A 147 -3.43 68.62 5.88
C GLY A 147 -4.52 69.65 5.52
N TYR A 148 -5.79 69.26 5.54
CA TYR A 148 -6.95 70.16 5.35
C TYR A 148 -7.42 70.85 6.66
N LEU A 149 -6.76 70.60 7.80
CA LEU A 149 -7.11 71.16 9.12
C LEU A 149 -6.23 72.36 9.54
N LEU A 150 -5.45 72.93 8.63
CA LEU A 150 -4.73 74.21 8.78
C LEU A 150 -5.39 75.27 7.90
#